data_AF-A0A7X0CHD4-F1
#
_entry.id   AF-A0A7X0CHD4-F1
#
_cell.length_a   1.000
_cell.length_b   1.000
_cell.length_c   1.000
_cell.angle_alpha   90.00
_cell.angle_beta   90.00
_cell.angle_gamma   90.00
#
_symmetry.space_group_name_H-M   'P 1'
#
loop_
_entity.id
_entity.type
_entity.pdbx_description
1 polymer ?
#
loop_
_entity_poly.entity_id
_entity_poly.type
_entity_poly.pdbx_seq_one_letter_code
_entity_poly.pdbx_strand_id
1 'polypeptide(L)'
;MQLLNFGTDFNLGAEPDNKKIRLVIYKKDQELVCRKTTLPEIKRFLDGTEEKLFKGRLQLLKDHDHILIKAKNEIAGITDRQALYNYLANIS
;
A
#
# COMPACT_ATOMS: atom_id res chain seq x y z
N MET A 1 -4.08 -9.54 10.84
CA MET A 1 -3.15 -8.80 9.96
C MET A 1 -2.73 -9.71 8.83
N GLN A 2 -3.01 -9.33 7.59
CA GLN A 2 -2.50 -10.05 6.41
C GLN A 2 -1.24 -9.33 5.91
N LEU A 3 -0.23 -10.06 5.46
CA LEU A 3 1.00 -9.49 4.92
C LEU A 3 1.10 -9.79 3.42
N LEU A 4 1.52 -8.81 2.65
CA LEU A 4 1.92 -8.94 1.26
C LEU A 4 3.44 -8.73 1.19
N ASN A 5 4.15 -9.81 0.84
CA ASN A 5 5.60 -9.86 0.77
C ASN A 5 6.07 -9.48 -0.64
N PHE A 6 7.09 -8.63 -0.73
CA PHE A 6 7.61 -8.10 -2.00
C PHE A 6 8.85 -8.83 -2.52
N GLY A 7 9.32 -9.88 -1.85
CA GLY A 7 10.61 -10.52 -2.10
C GLY A 7 11.81 -9.69 -1.62
N THR A 8 11.58 -8.68 -0.77
CA THR A 8 12.59 -7.78 -0.19
C THR A 8 12.57 -7.87 1.34
N ASP A 9 13.43 -7.10 2.01
CA ASP A 9 13.39 -6.91 3.47
C ASP A 9 12.10 -6.21 3.96
N PHE A 10 11.23 -5.78 3.04
CA PHE A 10 9.99 -5.07 3.34
C PHE A 10 8.75 -5.92 3.10
N ASN A 11 7.73 -5.66 3.92
CA ASN A 11 6.40 -6.22 3.75
C ASN A 11 5.35 -5.12 3.88
N LEU A 12 4.23 -5.25 3.15
CA LEU A 12 3.03 -4.45 3.40
C LEU A 12 2.08 -5.25 4.27
N GLY A 13 1.70 -4.68 5.41
CA GLY A 13 0.58 -5.14 6.22
C GLY A 13 -0.64 -4.24 6.03
N ALA A 14 -1.81 -4.85 6.21
CA ALA A 14 -3.09 -4.18 6.23
C ALA A 14 -3.95 -4.75 7.35
N GLU A 15 -4.65 -3.86 8.04
CA GLU A 15 -5.60 -4.21 9.10
C GLU A 15 -6.79 -3.25 9.09
N PRO A 16 -7.98 -3.73 9.48
CA PRO A 16 -9.14 -2.87 9.66
C PRO A 16 -8.90 -1.90 10.82
N ASP A 17 -9.27 -0.65 10.61
CA ASP A 17 -9.17 0.42 11.59
C ASP A 17 -10.43 1.27 11.51
N ASN A 18 -11.46 0.84 12.25
CA ASN A 18 -12.82 1.37 12.14
C ASN A 18 -13.34 1.24 10.69
N LYS A 19 -13.84 2.33 10.10
CA LYS A 19 -14.30 2.40 8.70
C LYS A 19 -13.15 2.63 7.69
N LYS A 20 -11.92 2.38 8.10
CA LYS A 20 -10.70 2.62 7.32
C LYS A 20 -9.82 1.37 7.32
N ILE A 21 -8.86 1.35 6.41
CA ILE A 21 -7.77 0.38 6.40
C ILE A 21 -6.52 1.11 6.88
N ARG A 22 -5.80 0.51 7.83
CA ARG A 22 -4.45 0.93 8.21
C ARG A 22 -3.44 0.12 7.41
N LEU A 23 -2.74 0.80 6.50
CA LEU A 23 -1.61 0.26 5.75
C LEU A 23 -0.34 0.46 6.56
N VAL A 24 0.50 -0.55 6.63
CA VAL A 24 1.75 -0.54 7.40
C VAL A 24 2.87 -1.12 6.54
N ILE A 25 4.01 -0.43 6.44
CA ILE A 25 5.22 -1.03 5.87
C ILE A 25 6.08 -1.51 7.02
N TYR A 26 6.45 -2.79 6.97
CA TYR A 26 7.42 -3.41 7.87
C TYR A 26 8.79 -3.50 7.17
N LYS A 27 9.87 -3.39 7.94
CA LYS A 27 11.23 -3.75 7.51
C LYS A 27 11.81 -4.70 8.55
N LYS A 28 12.15 -5.94 8.17
CA LYS A 28 12.61 -6.98 9.12
C LYS A 28 11.70 -7.09 10.35
N ASP A 29 10.40 -7.23 10.10
CA ASP A 29 9.33 -7.35 11.10
C ASP A 29 9.09 -6.14 12.02
N GLN A 30 9.83 -5.05 11.83
CA GLN A 30 9.59 -3.79 12.55
C GLN A 30 8.70 -2.86 11.73
N GLU A 31 7.66 -2.32 12.35
CA GLU A 31 6.84 -1.27 11.73
C GLU A 31 7.70 -0.04 11.41
N LEU A 32 7.74 0.33 10.14
CA LEU A 32 8.53 1.46 9.65
C LEU A 32 7.70 2.72 9.48
N VAL A 33 6.55 2.60 8.81
CA VAL A 33 5.61 3.69 8.51
C VAL A 33 4.20 3.13 8.36
N CYS A 34 3.18 3.93 8.70
CA CYS A 34 1.79 3.56 8.45
C CYS A 34 0.96 4.72 7.88
N ARG A 35 -0.16 4.38 7.23
CA ARG A 35 -1.14 5.32 6.69
C ARG A 35 -2.55 4.74 6.76
N LYS A 36 -3.52 5.55 7.21
CA LYS A 36 -4.94 5.19 7.13
C LYS A 36 -5.53 5.67 5.81
N THR A 37 -6.35 4.83 5.20
CA THR A 37 -7.06 5.12 3.94
C THR A 37 -8.40 4.39 3.92
N THR A 38 -9.18 4.52 2.86
CA THR A 38 -10.39 3.73 2.63
C THR A 38 -10.28 2.97 1.31
N LEU A 39 -10.95 1.83 1.20
CA LEU A 39 -10.99 1.08 -0.05
C LEU A 39 -11.50 1.93 -1.25
N PRO A 40 -12.52 2.81 -1.10
CA PRO A 40 -12.92 3.72 -2.17
C PRO A 40 -11.83 4.74 -2.58
N GLU A 41 -11.03 5.25 -1.64
CA GLU A 41 -9.92 6.15 -1.96
C GLU A 41 -8.85 5.43 -2.80
N ILE A 42 -8.50 4.20 -2.41
CA ILE A 42 -7.58 3.35 -3.17
C ILE A 42 -8.14 3.04 -4.55
N LYS A 43 -9.42 2.65 -4.64
CA LYS A 43 -10.07 2.36 -5.92
C LYS A 43 -10.03 3.56 -6.86
N ARG A 44 -10.41 4.75 -6.37
CA ARG A 44 -10.35 5.99 -7.15
C ARG A 44 -8.93 6.28 -7.63
N PHE A 45 -7.93 6.09 -6.79
CA PHE A 45 -6.54 6.23 -7.19
C PHE A 45 -6.17 5.24 -8.29
N LEU A 46 -6.47 3.94 -8.13
CA LEU A 46 -6.11 2.91 -9.11
C LEU A 46 -6.77 3.13 -10.48
N ASP A 47 -8.04 3.54 -10.47
CA ASP A 47 -8.84 3.75 -11.68
C ASP A 47 -8.65 5.15 -12.31
N GLY A 48 -8.08 6.10 -11.55
CA GLY A 48 -7.93 7.50 -11.95
C GLY A 48 -6.65 7.81 -12.75
N THR A 49 -6.42 9.09 -13.04
CA THR A 49 -5.20 9.59 -13.71
C THR A 49 -4.10 10.02 -12.73
N GLU A 50 -4.39 10.03 -11.43
CA GLU A 50 -3.45 10.41 -10.39
C GLU A 50 -2.25 9.45 -10.39
N GLU A 51 -1.04 9.97 -10.56
CA GLU A 51 0.20 9.17 -10.59
C GLU A 51 0.63 8.69 -9.21
N LYS A 52 0.14 9.34 -8.14
CA LYS A 52 0.48 8.99 -6.76
C LYS A 52 -0.67 9.14 -5.80
N LEU A 53 -0.71 8.26 -4.80
CA LEU A 53 -1.54 8.39 -3.62
C LEU A 53 -0.68 8.56 -2.37
N PHE A 54 -1.22 9.37 -1.45
CA PHE A 54 -0.58 9.85 -0.23
C PHE A 54 0.60 10.79 -0.46
N LYS A 55 0.76 11.73 0.48
CA LYS A 55 1.95 12.57 0.61
C LYS A 55 2.72 12.09 1.85
N GLY A 56 4.05 12.20 1.81
CA GLY A 56 4.90 11.94 2.97
C GLY A 56 5.58 10.56 2.94
N ARG A 57 5.64 9.88 4.10
CA ARG A 57 6.56 8.76 4.31
C ARG A 57 6.08 7.42 3.74
N LEU A 58 4.80 7.22 3.46
CA LEU A 58 4.27 6.06 2.73
C LEU A 58 3.56 6.63 1.50
N GLN A 59 3.94 6.18 0.31
CA GLN A 59 3.36 6.61 -0.96
C GLN A 59 3.07 5.38 -1.82
N LEU A 60 1.97 5.43 -2.58
CA LEU A 60 1.71 4.52 -3.69
C LEU A 60 1.94 5.30 -4.97
N LEU A 61 2.76 4.80 -5.89
CA LEU A 61 3.07 5.45 -7.15
C LEU A 61 2.69 4.50 -8.29
N LYS A 62 2.06 5.02 -9.35
CA LYS A 62 1.87 4.25 -10.58
C LYS A 62 3.16 4.22 -11.36
N ASP A 63 3.47 3.06 -11.90
CA ASP A 63 4.55 2.84 -12.85
C ASP A 63 4.07 1.84 -13.88
N HIS A 64 3.64 2.33 -15.04
CA HIS A 64 3.02 1.52 -16.09
C HIS A 64 1.86 0.67 -15.54
N ASP A 65 1.98 -0.65 -15.56
CA ASP A 65 0.98 -1.59 -15.04
C ASP A 65 1.16 -1.93 -13.56
N HIS A 66 2.17 -1.36 -12.92
CA HIS A 66 2.55 -1.63 -11.54
C HIS A 66 2.24 -0.47 -10.60
N ILE A 67 2.18 -0.80 -9.32
CA ILE A 67 2.15 0.12 -8.19
C ILE A 67 3.46 -0.05 -7.42
N LEU A 68 4.27 0.99 -7.43
CA LEU A 68 5.45 1.11 -6.57
C LEU A 68 5.01 1.56 -5.18
N ILE A 69 5.46 0.85 -4.17
CA ILE A 69 5.19 1.15 -2.77
C ILE A 69 6.46 1.75 -2.18
N LYS A 70 6.37 3.02 -1.80
CA LYS A 70 7.52 3.81 -1.33
C LYS A 70 7.39 4.10 0.15
N ALA A 71 8.42 3.78 0.92
CA ALA A 71 8.53 4.07 2.35
C ALA A 71 9.75 4.98 2.59
N LYS A 72 9.65 6.09 3.33
CA LYS A 72 10.78 7.00 3.67
C LYS A 72 11.73 7.33 2.50
N ASN A 73 11.18 7.47 1.30
CA ASN A 73 11.89 7.72 0.04
C ASN A 73 12.60 6.52 -0.64
N GLU A 74 12.55 5.32 -0.08
CA GLU A 74 13.00 4.07 -0.70
C GLU A 74 11.82 3.28 -1.30
N ILE A 75 12.03 2.59 -2.42
CA ILE A 75 11.05 1.63 -2.96
C ILE A 75 11.09 0.40 -2.05
N ALA A 76 10.01 0.19 -1.31
CA ALA A 76 9.83 -0.96 -0.43
C ALA A 76 9.39 -2.20 -1.22
N GLY A 77 8.60 -2.00 -2.27
CA GLY A 77 8.07 -3.10 -3.06
C GLY A 77 7.32 -2.66 -4.30
N ILE A 78 6.96 -3.64 -5.12
CA ILE A 78 6.21 -3.49 -6.35
C ILE A 78 5.09 -4.54 -6.34
N THR A 79 3.91 -4.14 -6.77
CA THR A 79 2.77 -5.05 -6.99
C THR A 79 1.99 -4.57 -8.20
N ASP A 80 1.08 -5.37 -8.75
CA ASP A 80 0.16 -4.90 -9.78
C ASP A 80 -1.10 -4.26 -9.16
N ARG A 81 -1.84 -3.53 -10.00
CA ARG A 81 -3.06 -2.81 -9.60
C ARG A 81 -4.13 -3.74 -9.02
N GLN A 82 -4.33 -4.91 -9.64
CA GLN A 82 -5.39 -5.85 -9.27
C GLN A 82 -5.06 -6.58 -7.97
N ALA A 83 -3.80 -7.01 -7.82
CA ALA A 83 -3.30 -7.67 -6.63
C ALA A 83 -3.40 -6.75 -5.40
N LEU A 84 -3.02 -5.48 -5.53
CA LEU A 84 -3.18 -4.51 -4.44
C LEU A 84 -4.65 -4.31 -4.06
N TYR A 85 -5.53 -4.14 -5.04
CA TYR A 85 -6.96 -3.95 -4.76
C TYR A 85 -7.56 -5.16 -4.07
N ASN A 86 -7.33 -6.37 -4.61
CA ASN A 86 -7.85 -7.61 -4.05
C ASN A 86 -7.33 -7.85 -2.62
N TYR A 87 -6.04 -7.61 -2.39
CA TYR A 87 -5.44 -7.72 -1.06
C TYR A 87 -6.14 -6.80 -0.06
N LEU A 88 -6.39 -5.53 -0.41
CA LEU A 88 -7.03 -4.56 0.49
C LEU A 88 -8.54 -4.76 0.63
N ALA A 89 -9.20 -5.26 -0.41
CA ALA A 89 -10.63 -5.58 -0.38
C ALA A 89 -10.95 -6.73 0.59
N ASN A 90 -10.02 -7.66 0.80
CA ASN A 90 -10.17 -8.76 1.77
C ASN A 90 -10.00 -8.33 3.23
N ILE A 91 -9.64 -7.07 3.48
CA ILE A 91 -9.41 -6.51 4.83
C ILE A 91 -10.59 -5.65 5.30
N SER A 92 -11.37 -5.09 4.35
CA SER A 92 -12.49 -4.16 4.63
C SER A 92 -13.78 -4.87 5.03
#